data_AF-A0A0S8JT85-F1
#
_entry.id   AF-A0A0S8JT85-F1
#
_cell.length_a   1.000
_cell.length_b   1.000
_cell.length_c   1.000
_cell.angle_alpha   90.00
_cell.angle_beta   90.00
_cell.angle_gamma   90.00
#
_symmetry.space_group_name_H-M   'P 1'
#
loop_
_entity.id
_entity.type
_entity.pdbx_description
1 polymer ?
#
loop_
_entity_poly.entity_id
_entity_poly.type
_entity_poly.pdbx_seq_one_letter_code
_entity_poly.pdbx_strand_id
1 'polypeptide(L)'
;MSDPSSLSSFLRAEKNSKSREFLLTSRVIHDLMVAAASRNYDLLVYAPTVDSDGFDLILDDRDTFLPLQLKSVISGGRATEWAIHRKLLRPAPHQIEWFGFEPSPSGEGRGGGVLLIEVKANDNTADVVYRYTDLRILTAYWLGLITITPRTKQRLDRLRNELSEHPSGKVDVPRTAFLKARSPEHLLALAGLHSRFSTSWPHLLYQLARHTFEGRDLPMPEARIRSLIEHGIQQLVE
;
A
#
# COMPACT_ATOMS: atom_id res chain seq x y z
N MET A 1 -33.32 14.77 -4.55
CA MET A 1 -32.53 14.91 -5.79
C MET A 1 -31.26 15.66 -5.40
N SER A 2 -30.08 15.09 -5.63
CA SER A 2 -28.81 15.75 -5.28
C SER A 2 -28.57 16.94 -6.20
N ASP A 3 -28.20 18.09 -5.62
CA ASP A 3 -27.89 19.29 -6.37
C ASP A 3 -26.72 19.00 -7.34
N PRO A 4 -26.86 19.26 -8.65
CA PRO A 4 -25.80 19.08 -9.64
C PRO A 4 -24.56 19.95 -9.37
N SER A 5 -24.65 20.94 -8.47
CA SER A 5 -23.54 21.79 -8.04
C SER A 5 -22.76 21.28 -6.81
N SER A 6 -23.18 20.20 -6.17
CA SER A 6 -22.50 19.66 -4.99
C SER A 6 -21.15 19.00 -5.31
N LEU A 7 -20.19 19.08 -4.38
CA LEU A 7 -18.88 18.43 -4.48
C LEU A 7 -19.02 16.91 -4.69
N SER A 8 -20.00 16.28 -4.05
CA SER A 8 -20.31 14.86 -4.22
C SER A 8 -20.66 14.51 -5.68
N SER A 9 -21.53 15.31 -6.31
CA SER A 9 -21.85 15.18 -7.74
C SER A 9 -20.63 15.40 -8.63
N PHE A 10 -19.81 16.41 -8.31
CA PHE A 10 -18.57 16.69 -9.04
C PHE A 10 -17.60 15.51 -9.01
N LEU A 11 -17.34 14.94 -7.83
CA LEU A 11 -16.41 13.83 -7.68
C LEU A 11 -16.91 12.56 -8.37
N ARG A 12 -18.23 12.29 -8.36
CA ARG A 12 -18.78 11.07 -8.99
C ARG A 12 -18.85 11.13 -10.50
N ALA A 13 -18.85 12.32 -11.10
CA ALA A 13 -18.99 12.46 -12.54
C ALA A 13 -17.76 11.95 -13.30
N GLU A 14 -17.98 11.12 -14.31
CA GLU A 14 -16.91 10.56 -15.15
C GLU A 14 -16.13 11.65 -15.90
N LYS A 15 -16.83 12.68 -16.40
CA LYS A 15 -16.23 13.84 -17.08
C LYS A 15 -15.20 14.59 -16.22
N ASN A 16 -15.28 14.45 -14.89
CA ASN A 16 -14.37 15.11 -13.95
C ASN A 16 -13.24 14.17 -13.48
N SER A 17 -12.99 13.05 -14.17
CA SER A 17 -12.01 12.05 -13.75
C SER A 17 -10.61 12.62 -13.51
N LYS A 18 -10.09 13.41 -14.47
CA LYS A 18 -8.79 14.07 -14.35
C LYS A 18 -8.74 15.08 -13.22
N SER A 19 -9.79 15.89 -13.07
CA SER A 19 -9.87 16.87 -11.98
C SER A 19 -9.96 16.20 -10.62
N ARG A 20 -10.71 15.11 -10.51
CA ARG A 20 -10.79 14.29 -9.30
C ARG A 20 -9.44 13.70 -8.95
N GLU A 21 -8.76 13.11 -9.93
CA GLU A 21 -7.41 12.55 -9.74
C GLU A 21 -6.44 13.62 -9.23
N PHE A 22 -6.38 14.78 -9.90
CA PHE A 22 -5.56 15.90 -9.46
C PHE A 22 -5.88 16.34 -8.03
N LEU A 23 -7.16 16.56 -7.70
CA LEU A 23 -7.59 16.98 -6.36
C LEU A 23 -7.17 15.96 -5.27
N LEU A 24 -7.37 14.67 -5.54
CA LEU A 24 -7.05 13.62 -4.57
C LEU A 24 -5.54 13.42 -4.43
N THR A 25 -4.79 13.49 -5.52
CA THR A 25 -3.32 13.44 -5.50
C THR A 25 -2.76 14.63 -4.73
N SER A 26 -3.21 15.87 -5.01
CA SER A 26 -2.79 17.05 -4.25
C SER A 26 -3.10 16.93 -2.76
N ARG A 27 -4.27 16.35 -2.43
CA ARG A 27 -4.65 16.11 -1.03
C ARG A 27 -3.71 15.12 -0.34
N VAL A 28 -3.38 14.00 -1.00
CA VAL A 28 -2.41 13.01 -0.48
C VAL A 28 -1.05 13.67 -0.23
N ILE A 29 -0.54 14.39 -1.21
CA ILE A 29 0.78 15.06 -1.10
C ILE A 29 0.78 16.00 0.10
N HIS A 30 -0.23 16.87 0.20
CA HIS A 30 -0.38 17.79 1.33
C HIS A 30 -0.39 17.06 2.67
N ASP A 31 -1.24 16.05 2.84
CA ASP A 31 -1.43 15.37 4.12
C ASP A 31 -0.16 14.60 4.56
N LEU A 32 0.56 14.00 3.61
CA LEU A 32 1.83 13.32 3.87
C LEU A 32 2.96 14.29 4.20
N MET A 33 3.07 15.40 3.47
CA MET A 33 4.08 16.43 3.74
C MET A 33 3.86 17.09 5.09
N VAL A 34 2.61 17.39 5.47
CA VAL A 34 2.29 17.92 6.81
C VAL A 34 2.65 16.90 7.90
N ALA A 35 2.38 15.61 7.69
CA ALA A 35 2.77 14.56 8.62
C ALA A 35 4.30 14.47 8.78
N ALA A 36 5.05 14.54 7.69
CA ALA A 36 6.52 14.56 7.71
C ALA A 36 7.07 15.81 8.40
N ALA A 37 6.53 16.98 8.08
CA ALA A 37 6.93 18.25 8.69
C ALA A 37 6.70 18.24 10.22
N SER A 38 5.61 17.60 10.69
CA SER A 38 5.36 17.42 12.13
C SER A 38 6.43 16.57 12.85
N ARG A 39 7.28 15.88 12.09
CA ARG A 39 8.43 15.08 12.53
C ARG A 39 9.78 15.75 12.24
N ASN A 40 9.76 17.00 11.81
CA ASN A 40 10.95 17.78 11.50
C ASN A 40 11.85 17.13 10.45
N TYR A 41 11.24 16.48 9.45
CA TYR A 41 11.95 16.05 8.25
C TYR A 41 11.19 16.48 6.98
N ASP A 42 11.95 16.57 5.90
CA ASP A 42 11.47 16.96 4.58
C ASP A 42 11.14 15.69 3.78
N LEU A 43 9.87 15.50 3.45
CA LEU A 43 9.43 14.42 2.57
C LEU A 43 9.38 14.96 1.15
N LEU A 44 10.30 14.46 0.32
CA LEU A 44 10.33 14.78 -1.09
C LEU A 44 9.26 13.93 -1.80
N VAL A 45 8.46 14.59 -2.65
CA VAL A 45 7.41 13.92 -3.41
C VAL A 45 7.57 14.25 -4.89
N TYR A 46 7.76 13.22 -5.70
CA TYR A 46 7.88 13.35 -7.15
C TYR A 46 6.64 12.80 -7.83
N ALA A 47 6.05 13.61 -8.72
CA ALA A 47 4.93 13.20 -9.57
C ALA A 47 5.45 13.06 -11.02
N PRO A 48 5.70 11.82 -11.50
CA PRO A 48 6.17 11.62 -12.88
C PRO A 48 5.15 12.16 -13.88
N THR A 49 5.63 12.86 -14.90
CA THR A 49 4.79 13.40 -15.99
C THR A 49 4.38 12.36 -17.02
N VAL A 50 5.06 11.21 -17.04
CA VAL A 50 4.81 10.09 -17.97
C VAL A 50 4.49 8.83 -17.18
N ASP A 51 3.31 8.27 -17.39
CA ASP A 51 2.87 6.99 -16.80
C ASP A 51 3.46 5.79 -17.58
N SER A 52 4.80 5.69 -17.61
CA SER A 52 5.47 4.55 -18.25
C SER A 52 5.60 3.36 -17.30
N ASP A 53 5.60 3.62 -15.99
CA ASP A 53 6.09 2.69 -14.99
C ASP A 53 5.00 2.19 -14.03
N GLY A 54 3.75 2.66 -14.17
CA GLY A 54 2.60 2.15 -13.44
C GLY A 54 2.51 2.60 -11.97
N PHE A 55 3.14 3.73 -11.63
CA PHE A 55 3.01 4.43 -10.35
C PHE A 55 2.77 5.92 -10.58
N ASP A 56 2.06 6.55 -9.66
CA ASP A 56 1.59 7.94 -9.79
C ASP A 56 2.44 8.92 -8.96
N LEU A 57 3.09 8.43 -7.90
CA LEU A 57 3.96 9.22 -7.02
C LEU A 57 5.21 8.43 -6.66
N ILE A 58 6.25 9.14 -6.27
CA ILE A 58 7.39 8.62 -5.52
C ILE A 58 7.50 9.43 -4.24
N LEU A 59 7.60 8.73 -3.11
CA LEU A 59 7.93 9.32 -1.81
C LEU A 59 9.40 9.04 -1.50
N ASP A 60 10.10 10.05 -1.02
CA ASP A 60 11.52 9.96 -0.67
C ASP A 60 11.77 10.72 0.65
N ASP A 61 12.11 9.98 1.70
CA ASP A 61 12.53 10.52 3.00
C ASP A 61 14.06 10.55 3.18
N ARG A 62 14.80 10.40 2.07
CA ARG A 62 16.25 10.32 1.91
C ARG A 62 16.90 9.00 2.32
N ASP A 63 16.15 8.10 2.97
CA ASP A 63 16.60 6.75 3.30
C ASP A 63 15.80 5.69 2.53
N THR A 64 14.53 5.96 2.29
CA THR A 64 13.60 5.08 1.58
C THR A 64 13.03 5.79 0.36
N PHE A 65 13.17 5.14 -0.79
CA PHE A 65 12.56 5.55 -2.04
C PHE A 65 11.37 4.65 -2.36
N LEU A 66 10.16 5.20 -2.35
CA LEU A 66 8.92 4.41 -2.45
C LEU A 66 8.05 4.87 -3.62
N PRO A 67 8.02 4.12 -4.74
CA PRO A 67 7.02 4.33 -5.78
C PRO A 67 5.63 3.89 -5.29
N LEU A 68 4.63 4.73 -5.53
CA LEU A 68 3.24 4.53 -5.11
C LEU A 68 2.29 4.64 -6.29
N GLN A 69 1.40 3.66 -6.43
CA GLN A 69 0.22 3.79 -7.27
C GLN A 69 -0.97 4.22 -6.42
N LEU A 70 -1.65 5.28 -6.84
CA LEU A 70 -2.85 5.83 -6.22
C LEU A 70 -4.10 5.20 -6.86
N LYS A 71 -5.04 4.82 -6.00
CA LYS A 71 -6.39 4.42 -6.39
C LYS A 71 -7.36 5.21 -5.54
N SER A 72 -8.56 5.45 -6.05
CA SER A 72 -9.60 6.13 -5.29
C SER A 72 -10.94 5.42 -5.42
N VAL A 73 -11.75 5.54 -4.36
CA VAL A 73 -13.14 5.10 -4.34
C VAL A 73 -13.96 6.11 -3.55
N ILE A 74 -15.05 6.57 -4.14
CA ILE A 74 -16.00 7.47 -3.48
C ILE A 74 -16.99 6.61 -2.71
N SER A 75 -17.39 7.05 -1.51
CA SER A 75 -18.40 6.40 -0.68
C SER A 75 -19.67 6.10 -1.50
N GLY A 76 -20.16 4.86 -1.40
CA GLY A 76 -21.23 4.32 -2.23
C GLY A 76 -20.78 3.69 -3.55
N GLY A 77 -19.50 3.79 -3.90
CA GLY A 77 -18.89 3.06 -5.02
C GLY A 77 -18.86 1.56 -4.77
N ARG A 78 -18.96 0.77 -5.84
CA ARG A 78 -19.00 -0.71 -5.81
C ARG A 78 -17.64 -1.37 -6.05
N ALA A 79 -16.58 -0.60 -6.30
CA ALA A 79 -15.27 -1.16 -6.56
C ALA A 79 -14.74 -1.92 -5.33
N THR A 80 -14.47 -3.22 -5.53
CA THR A 80 -13.95 -4.12 -4.49
C THR A 80 -12.52 -4.57 -4.78
N GLU A 81 -12.00 -4.27 -5.96
CA GLU A 81 -10.64 -4.60 -6.39
C GLU A 81 -10.13 -3.56 -7.39
N TRP A 82 -8.81 -3.47 -7.52
CA TRP A 82 -8.14 -2.53 -8.42
C TRP A 82 -7.03 -3.25 -9.18
N ALA A 83 -6.96 -2.99 -10.48
CA ALA A 83 -5.88 -3.46 -11.33
C ALA A 83 -4.59 -2.67 -11.03
N ILE A 84 -3.58 -3.37 -10.54
CA ILE A 84 -2.26 -2.85 -10.14
C ILE A 84 -1.18 -3.45 -11.02
N HIS A 85 -0.16 -2.68 -11.39
CA HIS A 85 0.96 -3.22 -12.15
C HIS A 85 1.74 -4.24 -11.31
N ARG A 86 1.93 -5.45 -11.85
CA ARG A 86 2.64 -6.53 -11.13
C ARG A 86 4.07 -6.13 -10.77
N LYS A 87 4.76 -5.40 -11.65
CA LYS A 87 6.10 -4.85 -11.40
C LYS A 87 6.16 -3.97 -10.15
N LEU A 88 5.09 -3.24 -9.82
CA LEU A 88 5.06 -2.39 -8.64
C LEU A 88 5.07 -3.22 -7.35
N LEU A 89 4.22 -4.26 -7.29
CA LEU A 89 4.06 -5.11 -6.12
C LEU A 89 5.12 -6.21 -5.99
N ARG A 90 5.85 -6.52 -7.06
CA ARG A 90 6.96 -7.47 -7.00
C ARG A 90 8.15 -6.86 -6.24
N PRO A 91 8.90 -7.69 -5.49
CA PRO A 91 10.06 -7.22 -4.74
C PRO A 91 11.13 -6.69 -5.67
N ALA A 92 11.91 -5.71 -5.18
CA ALA A 92 13.14 -5.32 -5.84
C ALA A 92 14.13 -6.50 -5.91
N PRO A 93 15.08 -6.53 -6.88
CA PRO A 93 15.97 -7.65 -7.07
C PRO A 93 16.73 -8.09 -5.81
N HIS A 94 17.18 -7.13 -5.01
CA HIS A 94 17.92 -7.38 -3.77
C HIS A 94 17.06 -7.98 -2.63
N GLN A 95 15.73 -8.04 -2.80
CA GLN A 95 14.77 -8.56 -1.82
C GLN A 95 14.01 -9.79 -2.33
N ILE A 96 14.25 -10.23 -3.57
CA ILE A 96 13.40 -11.20 -4.27
C ILE A 96 13.30 -12.53 -3.53
N GLU A 97 14.44 -13.05 -3.09
CA GLU A 97 14.56 -14.30 -2.34
C GLU A 97 13.84 -14.21 -0.98
N TRP A 98 13.88 -13.03 -0.34
CA TRP A 98 13.35 -12.86 1.01
C TRP A 98 11.84 -13.09 1.10
N PHE A 99 11.15 -12.90 -0.02
CA PHE A 99 9.71 -13.09 -0.15
C PHE A 99 9.34 -14.40 -0.85
N GLY A 100 10.32 -15.27 -1.13
CA GLY A 100 10.11 -16.53 -1.84
C GLY A 100 9.69 -16.34 -3.30
N PHE A 101 10.14 -15.26 -3.94
CA PHE A 101 9.95 -15.03 -5.37
C PHE A 101 11.19 -15.45 -6.14
N GLU A 102 10.99 -15.98 -7.35
CA GLU A 102 12.10 -16.28 -8.26
C GLU A 102 12.52 -15.02 -9.03
N PRO A 103 13.84 -14.85 -9.28
CA PRO A 103 14.34 -13.86 -10.23
C PRO A 103 13.67 -14.01 -11.60
N SER A 104 13.25 -12.90 -12.19
CA SER A 104 12.61 -12.89 -13.52
C SER A 104 13.51 -12.20 -14.54
N PRO A 105 13.81 -12.84 -15.69
CA PRO A 105 14.55 -12.19 -16.78
C PRO A 105 13.73 -11.12 -17.51
N SER A 106 12.40 -11.11 -17.34
CA SER A 106 11.48 -10.20 -18.06
C SER A 106 11.19 -8.87 -17.34
N GLY A 107 11.92 -8.62 -16.25
CA GLY A 107 11.95 -7.32 -15.59
C GLY A 107 11.94 -7.43 -14.08
N GLU A 108 12.57 -6.42 -13.47
CA GLU A 108 12.71 -6.28 -12.03
C GLU A 108 11.43 -5.75 -11.39
N GLY A 109 11.10 -6.26 -10.20
CA GLY A 109 10.09 -5.63 -9.36
C GLY A 109 10.62 -4.30 -8.79
N ARG A 110 9.71 -3.43 -8.37
CA ARG A 110 10.04 -2.09 -7.86
C ARG A 110 9.96 -2.00 -6.33
N GLY A 111 9.35 -2.98 -5.66
CA GLY A 111 9.13 -2.91 -4.21
C GLY A 111 8.26 -1.72 -3.79
N GLY A 112 7.29 -1.34 -4.62
CA GLY A 112 6.40 -0.21 -4.36
C GLY A 112 5.16 -0.56 -3.55
N GLY A 113 4.33 0.46 -3.35
CA GLY A 113 3.07 0.34 -2.61
C GLY A 113 1.86 0.83 -3.41
N VAL A 114 0.69 0.52 -2.90
CA VAL A 114 -0.58 1.00 -3.42
C VAL A 114 -1.34 1.72 -2.32
N LEU A 115 -1.73 2.96 -2.60
CA LEU A 115 -2.53 3.79 -1.72
C LEU A 115 -3.95 3.91 -2.28
N LEU A 116 -4.91 3.35 -1.55
CA LEU A 116 -6.33 3.52 -1.80
C LEU A 116 -6.87 4.69 -0.97
N ILE A 117 -7.44 5.67 -1.66
CA ILE A 117 -8.06 6.88 -1.11
C ILE A 117 -9.58 6.66 -1.08
N GLU A 118 -10.13 6.47 0.11
CA GLU A 118 -11.59 6.38 0.30
C GLU A 118 -12.14 7.77 0.62
N VAL A 119 -13.04 8.25 -0.25
CA VAL A 119 -13.55 9.63 -0.16
C VAL A 119 -15.00 9.61 0.34
N LYS A 120 -15.25 10.23 1.48
CA LYS A 120 -16.60 10.55 1.95
C LYS A 120 -16.86 12.02 1.66
N ALA A 121 -17.60 12.26 0.58
CA ALA A 121 -17.95 13.61 0.14
C ALA A 121 -19.33 14.00 0.64
N ASN A 122 -19.39 15.19 1.22
CA ASN A 122 -20.60 15.92 1.56
C ASN A 122 -20.75 17.06 0.52
N ASP A 123 -21.73 17.95 0.68
CA ASP A 123 -21.95 19.01 -0.31
C ASP A 123 -20.74 19.97 -0.43
N ASN A 124 -20.03 20.23 0.67
CA ASN A 124 -18.95 21.22 0.74
C ASN A 124 -17.58 20.68 1.18
N THR A 125 -17.52 19.45 1.70
CA THR A 125 -16.28 18.87 2.24
C THR A 125 -16.08 17.45 1.73
N ALA A 126 -14.82 17.02 1.66
CA ALA A 126 -14.45 15.65 1.34
C ALA A 126 -13.49 15.14 2.40
N ASP A 127 -13.97 14.22 3.23
CA ASP A 127 -13.15 13.50 4.19
C ASP A 127 -12.48 12.32 3.48
N VAL A 128 -11.19 12.15 3.72
CA VAL A 128 -10.39 11.09 3.11
C VAL A 128 -9.92 10.11 4.18
N VAL A 129 -10.01 8.83 3.84
CA VAL A 129 -9.41 7.74 4.60
C VAL A 129 -8.40 7.06 3.70
N TYR A 130 -7.22 6.80 4.26
CA TYR A 130 -6.14 6.14 3.54
C TYR A 130 -6.07 4.66 3.88
N ARG A 131 -5.95 3.85 2.84
CA ARG A 131 -5.77 2.41 2.90
C ARG A 131 -4.52 2.02 2.12
N TYR A 132 -3.65 1.21 2.71
CA TYR A 132 -2.36 0.91 2.12
C TYR A 132 -2.11 -0.59 2.04
N THR A 133 -1.45 -1.00 0.96
CA THR A 133 -0.86 -2.34 0.83
C THR A 133 0.42 -2.25 0.02
N ASP A 134 1.32 -3.17 0.30
CA ASP A 134 2.54 -3.45 -0.46
C ASP A 134 2.86 -4.94 -0.31
N LEU A 135 4.02 -5.37 -0.78
CA LEU A 135 4.43 -6.76 -0.64
C LEU A 135 4.61 -7.22 0.82
N ARG A 136 5.01 -6.32 1.74
CA ARG A 136 5.17 -6.65 3.16
C ARG A 136 3.83 -6.97 3.79
N ILE A 137 2.81 -6.13 3.56
CA ILE A 137 1.45 -6.35 4.06
C ILE A 137 0.86 -7.62 3.45
N LEU A 138 1.04 -7.84 2.15
CA LEU A 138 0.60 -9.08 1.50
C LEU A 138 1.28 -10.31 2.10
N THR A 139 2.57 -10.23 2.41
CA THR A 139 3.32 -11.30 3.07
C THR A 139 2.81 -11.54 4.48
N ALA A 140 2.46 -10.50 5.24
CA ALA A 140 1.85 -10.65 6.54
C ALA A 140 0.51 -11.42 6.48
N TYR A 141 -0.31 -11.18 5.45
CA TYR A 141 -1.50 -12.00 5.19
C TYR A 141 -1.16 -13.45 4.87
N TRP A 142 -0.19 -13.71 3.97
CA TRP A 142 0.18 -15.07 3.57
C TRP A 142 0.78 -15.88 4.72
N LEU A 143 1.48 -15.24 5.65
CA LEU A 143 2.02 -15.86 6.86
C LEU A 143 0.99 -16.00 7.99
N GLY A 144 -0.25 -15.54 7.78
CA GLY A 144 -1.33 -15.64 8.75
C GLY A 144 -1.21 -14.70 9.95
N LEU A 145 -0.43 -13.63 9.83
CA LEU A 145 -0.26 -12.60 10.88
C LEU A 145 -1.44 -11.63 10.94
N ILE A 146 -2.24 -11.59 9.88
CA ILE A 146 -3.45 -10.77 9.81
C ILE A 146 -4.63 -11.70 9.62
N THR A 147 -5.56 -11.69 10.57
CA THR A 147 -6.70 -12.60 10.57
C THR A 147 -7.69 -12.21 9.46
N ILE A 148 -8.05 -13.19 8.63
CA ILE A 148 -8.93 -13.02 7.47
C ILE A 148 -9.87 -14.19 7.32
N THR A 149 -10.95 -13.98 6.56
CA THR A 149 -11.88 -15.06 6.20
C THR A 149 -11.22 -16.09 5.28
N PRO A 150 -11.68 -17.36 5.28
CA PRO A 150 -11.16 -18.38 4.35
C PRO A 150 -11.26 -17.97 2.87
N ARG A 151 -12.34 -17.28 2.49
CA ARG A 151 -12.54 -16.77 1.13
C ARG A 151 -11.49 -15.70 0.77
N THR A 152 -11.21 -14.79 1.69
CA THR A 152 -10.15 -13.78 1.51
C THR A 152 -8.79 -14.45 1.39
N LYS A 153 -8.50 -15.44 2.24
CA LYS A 153 -7.24 -16.20 2.19
C LYS A 153 -7.05 -16.83 0.81
N GLN A 154 -8.05 -17.56 0.31
CA GLN A 154 -7.98 -18.16 -1.02
C GLN A 154 -7.74 -17.13 -2.13
N ARG A 155 -8.36 -15.94 -2.04
CA ARG A 155 -8.12 -14.86 -3.02
C ARG A 155 -6.69 -14.33 -2.94
N LEU A 156 -6.15 -14.16 -1.74
CA LEU A 156 -4.77 -13.69 -1.54
C LEU A 156 -3.73 -14.75 -1.94
N ASP A 157 -4.02 -16.03 -1.76
CA ASP A 157 -3.17 -17.12 -2.22
C ASP A 157 -3.11 -17.15 -3.76
N ARG A 158 -4.24 -16.93 -4.45
CA ARG A 158 -4.25 -16.76 -5.92
C ARG A 158 -3.44 -15.53 -6.35
N LEU A 159 -3.62 -14.40 -5.65
CA LEU A 159 -2.83 -13.19 -5.90
C LEU A 159 -1.33 -13.46 -5.78
N ARG A 160 -0.91 -14.25 -4.79
CA ARG A 160 0.49 -14.67 -4.64
C ARG A 160 0.98 -15.41 -5.88
N ASN A 161 0.24 -16.42 -6.32
CA ASN A 161 0.61 -17.22 -7.50
C ASN A 161 0.68 -16.35 -8.75
N GLU A 162 -0.31 -15.47 -8.97
CA GLU A 162 -0.31 -14.53 -10.09
C GLU A 162 0.90 -13.60 -10.07
N LEU A 163 1.30 -13.11 -8.89
CA LEU A 163 2.49 -12.27 -8.74
C LEU A 163 3.78 -13.06 -8.98
N SER A 164 3.83 -14.34 -8.62
CA SER A 164 5.00 -15.21 -8.79
C SER A 164 5.19 -15.64 -10.25
N GLU A 165 4.14 -16.17 -10.88
CA GLU A 165 4.15 -16.78 -12.23
C GLU A 165 4.23 -15.74 -13.36
N HIS A 166 3.66 -14.55 -13.14
CA HIS A 166 3.56 -13.51 -14.17
C HIS A 166 4.24 -12.21 -13.73
N PRO A 167 5.48 -11.94 -14.17
CA PRO A 167 6.24 -10.77 -13.73
C PRO A 167 5.76 -9.44 -14.33
N SER A 168 4.97 -9.47 -15.40
CA SER A 168 4.50 -8.29 -16.14
C SER A 168 2.97 -8.21 -16.20
N GLY A 169 2.44 -7.08 -16.67
CA GLY A 169 1.00 -6.85 -16.76
C GLY A 169 0.39 -6.35 -15.45
N LYS A 170 -0.93 -6.56 -15.29
CA LYS A 170 -1.70 -6.09 -14.15
C LYS A 170 -2.29 -7.27 -13.37
N VAL A 171 -2.49 -7.07 -12.08
CA VAL A 171 -3.20 -7.99 -11.19
C VAL A 171 -4.24 -7.23 -10.38
N ASP A 172 -5.38 -7.86 -10.14
CA ASP A 172 -6.42 -7.28 -9.32
C ASP A 172 -6.16 -7.52 -7.83
N VAL A 173 -6.00 -6.42 -7.10
CA VAL A 173 -5.78 -6.44 -5.65
C VAL A 173 -7.10 -6.14 -4.94
N PRO A 174 -7.61 -7.06 -4.11
CA PRO A 174 -8.89 -6.87 -3.43
C PRO A 174 -8.78 -5.84 -2.30
N ARG A 175 -9.87 -5.13 -2.00
CA ARG A 175 -9.95 -4.16 -0.89
C ARG A 175 -9.55 -4.73 0.46
N THR A 176 -9.80 -6.02 0.68
CA THR A 176 -9.41 -6.75 1.89
C THR A 176 -7.90 -6.91 2.04
N ALA A 177 -7.11 -6.67 1.00
CA ALA A 177 -5.65 -6.65 1.09
C ALA A 177 -5.10 -5.34 1.67
N PHE A 178 -5.93 -4.29 1.80
CA PHE A 178 -5.48 -2.98 2.26
C PHE A 178 -5.77 -2.74 3.73
N LEU A 179 -4.74 -2.31 4.46
CA LEU A 179 -4.85 -1.88 5.84
C LEU A 179 -5.27 -0.41 5.93
N LYS A 180 -6.24 -0.11 6.78
CA LYS A 180 -6.71 1.26 7.02
C LYS A 180 -5.74 1.96 7.97
N ALA A 181 -5.06 3.00 7.49
CA ALA A 181 -4.17 3.80 8.32
C ALA A 181 -4.99 4.70 9.26
N ARG A 182 -4.56 4.81 10.53
CA ARG A 182 -5.21 5.68 11.53
C ARG A 182 -5.08 7.17 11.21
N SER A 183 -3.95 7.56 10.61
CA SER A 183 -3.67 8.92 10.19
C SER A 183 -2.62 8.93 9.07
N PRO A 184 -2.37 10.07 8.40
CA PRO A 184 -1.28 10.19 7.42
C PRO A 184 0.09 9.81 7.97
N GLU A 185 0.36 10.04 9.26
CA GLU A 185 1.62 9.64 9.89
C GLU A 185 1.73 8.11 10.07
N HIS A 186 0.62 7.43 10.43
CA HIS A 186 0.62 5.97 10.50
C HIS A 186 0.71 5.35 9.10
N LEU A 187 0.24 6.06 8.06
CA LEU A 187 0.45 5.68 6.67
C LEU A 187 1.94 5.74 6.29
N LEU A 188 2.67 6.80 6.66
CA LEU A 188 4.13 6.86 6.47
C LEU A 188 4.82 5.67 7.16
N ALA A 189 4.42 5.35 8.39
CA ALA A 189 4.94 4.19 9.12
C ALA A 189 4.65 2.85 8.42
N LEU A 190 3.42 2.63 7.94
CA LEU A 190 3.03 1.43 7.19
C LEU A 190 3.84 1.30 5.88
N ALA A 191 4.08 2.43 5.24
CA ALA A 191 4.89 2.55 4.03
C ALA A 191 6.40 2.36 4.29
N GLY A 192 6.83 2.27 5.55
CA GLY A 192 8.23 2.11 5.95
C GLY A 192 9.06 3.39 5.86
N LEU A 193 8.39 4.55 5.77
CA LEU A 193 9.02 5.87 5.83
C LEU A 193 9.13 6.33 7.30
N HIS A 194 9.95 7.34 7.54
CA HIS A 194 10.10 7.96 8.85
C HIS A 194 8.76 8.42 9.46
N SER A 195 8.54 8.07 10.73
CA SER A 195 7.36 8.47 11.50
C SER A 195 7.63 8.40 13.02
N ARG A 196 6.74 8.93 13.87
CA ARG A 196 6.78 8.63 15.33
C ARG A 196 6.56 7.16 15.65
N PHE A 197 5.85 6.45 14.78
CA PHE A 197 5.50 5.06 14.95
C PHE A 197 6.60 4.17 14.38
N SER A 198 7.82 4.33 14.91
CA SER A 198 8.92 3.44 14.59
C SER A 198 8.60 2.06 15.13
N THR A 199 8.52 1.08 14.23
CA THR A 199 8.18 -0.29 14.54
C THR A 199 9.17 -1.20 13.86
N SER A 200 9.65 -2.22 14.58
CA SER A 200 10.53 -3.24 14.01
C SER A 200 9.79 -4.28 13.18
N TRP A 201 8.47 -4.15 13.01
CA TRP A 201 7.64 -5.15 12.34
C TRP A 201 8.09 -5.44 10.90
N PRO A 202 8.52 -4.47 10.07
CA PRO A 202 8.98 -4.79 8.73
C PRO A 202 10.24 -5.67 8.78
N HIS A 203 11.19 -5.31 9.66
CA HIS A 203 12.42 -6.07 9.84
C HIS A 203 12.16 -7.50 10.33
N LEU A 204 11.31 -7.64 11.34
CA LEU A 204 10.92 -8.95 11.89
C LEU A 204 10.13 -9.77 10.87
N LEU A 205 9.28 -9.13 10.07
CA LEU A 205 8.56 -9.80 8.99
C LEU A 205 9.53 -10.37 7.95
N TYR A 206 10.57 -9.62 7.58
CA TYR A 206 11.59 -10.15 6.66
C TYR A 206 12.28 -11.40 7.23
N GLN A 207 12.65 -11.38 8.52
CA GLN A 207 13.26 -12.55 9.15
C GLN A 207 12.31 -13.76 9.12
N LEU A 208 11.03 -13.55 9.44
CA LEU A 208 10.03 -14.60 9.42
C LEU A 208 9.75 -15.13 8.00
N ALA A 209 9.69 -14.24 7.00
CA ALA A 209 9.49 -14.62 5.61
C ALA A 209 10.65 -15.47 5.10
N ARG A 210 11.89 -15.09 5.41
CA ARG A 210 13.09 -15.88 5.07
C ARG A 210 13.12 -17.22 5.77
N HIS A 211 12.75 -17.29 7.03
CA HIS A 211 12.59 -18.57 7.71
C HIS A 211 11.57 -19.47 7.01
N THR A 212 10.41 -18.90 6.67
CA THR A 212 9.30 -19.65 6.08
C THR A 212 9.57 -20.10 4.65
N PHE A 213 10.21 -19.25 3.83
CA PHE A 213 10.39 -19.48 2.39
C PHE A 213 11.77 -20.00 2.00
N GLU A 214 12.83 -19.64 2.74
CA GLU A 214 14.21 -20.08 2.48
C GLU A 214 14.72 -21.10 3.52
N GLY A 215 13.97 -21.37 4.60
CA GLY A 215 14.42 -22.26 5.67
C GLY A 215 15.54 -21.70 6.56
N ARG A 216 15.71 -20.37 6.62
CA ARG A 216 16.74 -19.72 7.45
C ARG A 216 16.41 -19.77 8.93
N ASP A 217 17.42 -19.83 9.79
CA ASP A 217 17.20 -19.78 11.25
C ASP A 217 16.66 -18.43 11.72
N LEU A 218 15.81 -18.48 12.75
CA LEU A 218 15.28 -17.29 13.41
C LEU A 218 16.19 -16.86 14.57
N PRO A 219 16.36 -15.55 14.81
CA PRO A 219 17.17 -15.04 15.92
C PRO A 219 16.49 -15.21 17.29
N MET A 220 15.20 -15.56 17.32
CA MET A 220 14.42 -15.81 18.53
C MET A 220 13.22 -16.71 18.19
N PRO A 221 12.47 -17.23 19.19
CA PRO A 221 11.34 -18.11 18.94
C PRO A 221 10.30 -17.48 18.00
N GLU A 222 9.80 -18.27 17.03
CA GLU A 222 8.85 -17.83 16.01
C GLU A 222 7.61 -17.14 16.61
N ALA A 223 7.03 -17.73 17.66
CA ALA A 223 5.86 -17.18 18.35
C ALA A 223 6.09 -15.74 18.86
N ARG A 224 7.31 -15.44 19.33
CA ARG A 224 7.69 -14.10 19.79
C ARG A 224 7.79 -13.12 18.63
N ILE A 225 8.40 -13.53 17.52
CA ILE A 225 8.50 -12.72 16.30
C ILE A 225 7.11 -12.38 15.77
N ARG A 226 6.24 -13.39 15.63
CA ARG A 226 4.84 -13.21 15.19
C ARG A 226 4.10 -12.19 16.05
N SER A 227 4.14 -12.36 17.37
CA SER A 227 3.49 -11.45 18.31
C SER A 227 3.99 -10.00 18.21
N LEU A 228 5.31 -9.79 18.02
CA LEU A 228 5.88 -8.46 17.84
C LEU A 228 5.46 -7.82 16.51
N ILE A 229 5.36 -8.61 15.43
CA ILE A 229 4.88 -8.12 14.13
C ILE A 229 3.41 -7.72 14.22
N GLU A 230 2.56 -8.60 14.77
CA GLU A 230 1.13 -8.37 14.96
C GLU A 230 0.88 -7.11 15.79
N HIS A 231 1.59 -6.97 16.92
CA HIS A 231 1.50 -5.79 17.76
C HIS A 231 1.92 -4.52 17.02
N GLY A 232 3.03 -4.57 16.26
CA GLY A 232 3.51 -3.44 15.47
C GLY A 232 2.49 -3.01 14.40
N ILE A 233 1.90 -3.96 13.67
CA ILE A 233 0.85 -3.67 12.68
C ILE A 233 -0.39 -3.07 13.37
N GLN A 234 -0.83 -3.65 14.49
CA GLN A 234 -2.02 -3.21 15.21
C GLN A 234 -1.91 -1.76 15.72
N GLN A 235 -0.71 -1.29 16.05
CA GLN A 235 -0.49 0.11 16.42
C GLN A 235 -0.75 1.09 15.27
N LEU A 236 -0.58 0.64 14.02
CA LEU A 236 -0.66 1.48 12.82
C LEU A 236 -2.06 1.55 12.19
N VAL A 237 -2.91 0.57 12.50
CA VAL A 237 -4.19 0.36 11.83
C VAL A 237 -5.38 0.57 12.76
N GLU A 238 -6.47 1.09 12.21
CA GLU A 238 -7.75 1.27 12.91
C GLU A 238 -8.57 -0.03 12.94
#